data_AF-X1S1E6-F1
#
_entry.id   AF-X1S1E6-F1
#
_cell.length_a   1.000
_cell.length_b   1.000
_cell.length_c   1.000
_cell.angle_alpha   90.00
_cell.angle_beta   90.00
_cell.angle_gamma   90.00
#
_symmetry.space_group_name_H-M   'P 1'
#
loop_
_entity.id
_entity.type
_entity.pdbx_description
1 polymer ?
#
loop_
_entity_poly.entity_id
_entity_poly.type
_entity_poly.pdbx_seq_one_letter_code
_entity_poly.pdbx_strand_id
1 'polypeptide(L)' 'SKKKKFTVRFEPSGLKIKVPAGTVLLEAAHKAGIYLSSICGGDGYCGKCKVIIDEGQFQSKPTALLTPDETRENVVLACQ' A
#
# COMPACT_ATOMS: atom_id res chain seq x y z
N SER A 1 13.29 18.40 -14.37
CA SER A 1 12.97 18.27 -12.94
C SER A 1 13.08 16.81 -12.48
N LYS A 2 13.91 16.49 -11.48
CA LYS A 2 13.97 15.12 -10.92
C LYS A 2 12.70 14.86 -10.10
N LYS A 3 11.90 13.86 -10.46
CA LYS A 3 10.72 13.44 -9.66
C LYS A 3 11.19 12.98 -8.27
N LYS A 4 10.53 13.46 -7.21
CA LYS A 4 10.77 13.05 -5.80
C LYS A 4 10.58 11.53 -5.70
N LYS A 5 11.42 10.85 -4.93
CA LYS A 5 11.36 9.40 -4.69
C LYS A 5 11.23 9.11 -3.20
N PHE A 6 10.59 8.01 -2.88
CA PHE A 6 10.47 7.47 -1.53
C PHE A 6 11.07 6.06 -1.48
N THR A 7 11.50 5.64 -0.29
CA THR A 7 11.89 4.26 -0.03
C THR A 7 10.74 3.59 0.69
N VAL A 8 10.25 2.47 0.16
CA VAL A 8 9.25 1.63 0.81
C VAL A 8 9.96 0.40 1.33
N ARG A 9 9.74 0.08 2.61
CA ARG A 9 10.24 -1.12 3.26
C ARG A 9 9.07 -2.05 3.54
N PHE A 10 9.21 -3.32 3.17
CA PHE A 10 8.21 -4.35 3.43
C PHE A 10 8.68 -5.27 4.55
N GLU A 11 7.78 -5.54 5.48
CA GLU A 11 8.00 -6.45 6.61
C GLU A 11 7.16 -7.72 6.46
N PRO A 12 7.62 -8.85 7.03
CA PRO A 12 8.87 -9.04 7.79
C PRO A 12 10.10 -9.30 6.91
N SER A 13 9.96 -9.27 5.58
CA SER A 13 11.03 -9.64 4.65
C SER A 13 12.23 -8.68 4.66
N GLY A 14 12.07 -7.46 5.19
CA GLY A 14 13.08 -6.41 5.19
C GLY A 14 13.37 -5.82 3.80
N LEU A 15 12.66 -6.23 2.75
CA LEU A 15 12.88 -5.78 1.38
C LEU A 15 12.62 -4.28 1.25
N LYS A 16 13.52 -3.58 0.55
CA LYS A 16 13.46 -2.14 0.34
C LYS A 16 13.53 -1.82 -1.14
N ILE A 17 12.61 -0.98 -1.61
CA ILE A 17 12.65 -0.46 -2.98
C ILE A 17 12.50 1.06 -2.99
N LYS A 18 13.05 1.71 -4.03
CA LYS A 18 12.86 3.14 -4.27
C LYS A 18 11.83 3.34 -5.38
N VAL A 19 10.76 4.07 -5.07
CA VAL A 19 9.68 4.37 -6.01
C VAL A 19 9.49 5.88 -6.16
N PRO A 20 9.00 6.36 -7.31
CA PRO A 20 8.54 7.74 -7.44
C PRO A 20 7.47 8.12 -6.42
N ALA A 21 7.38 9.39 -6.07
CA ALA A 21 6.24 9.93 -5.34
C ALA A 21 4.93 9.66 -6.10
N GLY A 22 3.90 9.22 -5.38
CA GLY A 22 2.59 8.86 -5.94
C GLY A 22 2.49 7.44 -6.49
N THR A 23 3.54 6.61 -6.37
CA THR A 23 3.42 5.17 -6.68
C THR A 23 2.48 4.49 -5.69
N VAL A 24 1.57 3.67 -6.21
CA VAL A 24 0.60 2.87 -5.44
C VAL A 24 1.32 1.74 -4.70
N LEU A 25 0.95 1.45 -3.45
CA LEU A 25 1.65 0.46 -2.62
C LEU A 25 1.57 -0.95 -3.19
N LEU A 26 0.48 -1.32 -3.86
CA LEU A 26 0.34 -2.59 -4.57
C LEU A 26 1.40 -2.73 -5.68
N GLU A 27 1.62 -1.67 -6.45
CA GLU A 27 2.65 -1.64 -7.49
C GLU A 27 4.06 -1.72 -6.88
N ALA A 28 4.28 -1.02 -5.77
CA ALA A 28 5.52 -1.10 -5.01
C ALA A 28 5.78 -2.53 -4.50
N ALA A 29 4.77 -3.21 -3.95
CA ALA A 29 4.89 -4.57 -3.47
C ALA A 29 5.28 -5.53 -4.61
N HIS A 30 4.60 -5.44 -5.76
CA HIS A 30 4.91 -6.25 -6.93
C HIS A 30 6.33 -6.01 -7.45
N LYS A 31 6.81 -4.76 -7.48
CA LYS A 31 8.19 -4.42 -7.84
C LYS A 31 9.23 -4.99 -6.87
N ALA A 32 8.86 -5.18 -5.61
CA ALA A 32 9.69 -5.84 -4.61
C ALA A 32 9.58 -7.38 -4.66
N GLY A 33 8.76 -7.95 -5.55
CA GLY A 33 8.51 -9.40 -5.61
C GLY A 33 7.52 -9.91 -4.57
N ILE A 34 6.77 -9.01 -3.92
CA ILE A 34 5.75 -9.34 -2.92
C ILE A 34 4.39 -9.29 -3.59
N TYR A 35 3.69 -10.42 -3.60
CA TYR A 35 2.37 -10.54 -4.20
C TYR A 35 1.27 -10.33 -3.16
N LEU A 36 0.44 -9.31 -3.37
CA LEU A 36 -0.77 -9.06 -2.59
C LEU A 36 -1.99 -9.48 -3.41
N SER A 37 -2.99 -10.06 -2.76
CA SER A 37 -4.23 -10.46 -3.44
C SER A 37 -5.03 -9.24 -3.89
N SER A 38 -5.24 -9.08 -5.19
CA SER A 38 -6.09 -8.04 -5.78
C SER A 38 -7.00 -8.59 -6.88
N ILE A 39 -8.02 -9.35 -6.50
CA ILE A 39 -8.96 -9.95 -7.47
C ILE A 39 -9.73 -8.91 -8.29
N CYS A 40 -9.85 -7.69 -7.77
CA CYS A 40 -10.47 -6.55 -8.45
C CYS A 40 -9.53 -5.79 -9.39
N GLY A 41 -8.29 -6.25 -9.60
CA GLY A 41 -7.33 -5.53 -10.45
C GLY A 41 -6.83 -4.18 -9.92
N GLY A 42 -7.26 -3.76 -8.72
CA GLY A 42 -6.86 -2.49 -8.09
C GLY A 42 -8.00 -1.49 -7.92
N ASP A 43 -9.21 -1.83 -8.36
CA ASP A 43 -10.39 -0.96 -8.29
C ASP A 43 -10.88 -0.67 -6.86
N GLY A 44 -10.36 -1.38 -5.86
CA GLY A 44 -10.61 -1.08 -4.46
C GLY A 44 -11.96 -1.56 -3.91
N TYR A 45 -12.72 -2.40 -4.64
CA TYR A 45 -14.02 -2.90 -4.17
C TYR A 45 -13.96 -4.26 -3.42
N CYS A 46 -12.84 -4.99 -3.49
CA CYS A 46 -12.77 -6.36 -2.93
C CYS A 46 -12.16 -6.46 -1.52
N GLY A 47 -11.38 -5.46 -1.09
CA GLY A 47 -10.77 -5.42 0.24
C GLY A 47 -9.70 -6.48 0.52
N LYS A 48 -9.15 -7.15 -0.50
CA LYS A 48 -8.17 -8.24 -0.33
C LYS A 48 -6.71 -7.80 -0.22
N CYS A 49 -6.41 -6.57 -0.61
CA CYS A 49 -5.06 -5.99 -0.59
C CYS A 49 -4.79 -5.14 0.66
N LYS A 50 -5.37 -5.51 1.81
CA LYS A 50 -5.16 -4.79 3.08
C LYS A 50 -3.70 -4.89 3.52
N VAL A 51 -3.12 -3.76 3.92
CA VAL A 51 -1.78 -3.66 4.50
C VAL A 51 -1.81 -2.68 5.66
N ILE A 52 -0.92 -2.86 6.63
CA ILE A 52 -0.73 -1.95 7.76
C ILE A 52 0.44 -1.02 7.43
N ILE A 53 0.26 0.28 7.66
CA ILE A 53 1.36 1.26 7.60
C ILE A 53 1.90 1.47 9.01
N ASP A 54 3.10 0.95 9.25
CA ASP A 54 3.81 1.12 10.53
C ASP A 54 4.28 2.57 10.72
N GLU A 55 4.94 3.13 9.70
CA GLU A 55 5.43 4.51 9.72
C GLU A 55 5.48 5.13 8.31
N GLY A 56 5.51 6.47 8.27
CA GLY A 56 5.74 7.24 7.06
C GLY A 56 4.53 8.01 6.56
N GLN A 57 4.70 8.69 5.43
CA GLN A 57 3.65 9.50 4.81
C GLN A 57 2.95 8.69 3.71
N PHE A 58 1.62 8.60 3.80
CA PHE A 58 0.77 7.97 2.79
C PHE A 58 -0.51 8.79 2.59
N GLN A 59 -1.23 8.47 1.52
CA GLN A 59 -2.59 8.92 1.30
C GLN A 59 -3.42 7.68 1.04
N SER A 60 -4.63 7.64 1.59
CA SER A 60 -5.59 6.57 1.38
C SER A 60 -6.98 7.17 1.22
N LYS A 61 -7.82 6.52 0.42
CA LYS A 61 -9.22 6.91 0.27
C LYS A 61 -10.08 6.25 1.36
N PRO A 62 -11.08 6.96 1.91
CA PRO A 62 -12.09 6.34 2.76
C PRO A 62 -12.78 5.19 2.03
N THR A 63 -13.09 4.11 2.74
CA THR A 63 -13.77 2.94 2.18
C THR A 63 -14.59 2.24 3.24
N ALA A 64 -15.74 1.69 2.85
CA ALA A 64 -16.58 0.88 3.74
C ALA A 64 -16.00 -0.54 3.97
N LEU A 65 -14.90 -0.88 3.30
CA LEU A 65 -14.23 -2.19 3.41
C LEU A 65 -13.28 -2.29 4.60
N LEU A 66 -13.08 -1.18 5.32
CA LEU A 66 -12.29 -1.11 6.53
C LEU A 66 -13.20 -0.80 7.71
N THR A 67 -13.00 -1.53 8.81
CA THR A 67 -13.66 -1.20 10.07
C THR A 67 -13.05 0.07 10.68
N PRO A 68 -13.73 0.71 11.65
CA PRO A 68 -13.14 1.81 12.41
C PRO A 68 -11.83 1.39 13.11
N ASP A 69 -11.74 0.15 13.58
CA ASP A 69 -10.58 -0.38 14.29
C ASP A 69 -9.40 -0.56 13.34
N GLU A 70 -9.64 -1.15 12.17
CA GLU A 70 -8.64 -1.27 11.10
C GLU A 70 -8.09 0.10 10.70
N THR A 71 -8.97 1.10 10.58
CA THR A 71 -8.54 2.47 10.25
C THR A 71 -7.68 3.08 11.36
N ARG A 72 -8.03 2.83 12.64
CA ARG A 72 -7.23 3.27 13.81
C ARG A 72 -5.86 2.60 13.87
N GLU A 73 -5.74 1.41 13.33
CA GLU A 73 -4.50 0.64 13.21
C GLU A 73 -3.72 0.93 11.91
N ASN A 74 -4.06 2.01 11.19
CA ASN A 74 -3.44 2.39 9.91
C ASN A 74 -3.50 1.29 8.84
N VAL A 75 -4.56 0.47 8.85
CA VAL A 75 -4.84 -0.45 7.75
C VAL A 75 -5.34 0.36 6.56
N VAL A 76 -4.77 0.08 5.37
CA VAL A 76 -5.16 0.69 4.11
C VAL A 76 -5.31 -0.38 3.04
N LEU A 77 -6.02 -0.06 1.95
CA LEU A 77 -6.01 -0.88 0.75
C LEU A 77 -4.79 -0.50 -0.08
N ALA A 78 -3.84 -1.42 -0.26
CA ALA A 78 -2.59 -1.13 -0.96
C ALA A 78 -2.79 -0.64 -2.41
N CYS A 79 -3.97 -0.87 -3.00
CA CYS A 79 -4.28 -0.47 -4.37
C CYS A 79 -4.91 0.93 -4.52
N GLN A 80 -5.14 1.67 -3.42
CA GLN A 80 -5.83 2.98 -3.42
C GLN A 80 -5.07 4.04 -2.63
#